data_AF-A0A679F9K7-F1
#
_entry.id   AF-A0A679F9K7-F1
#
_cell.length_a   1.000
_cell.length_b   1.000
_cell.length_c   1.000
_cell.angle_alpha   90.00
_cell.angle_beta   90.00
_cell.angle_gamma   90.00
#
_symmetry.space_group_name_H-M   'P 1'
#
loop_
_entity.id
_entity.type
_entity.pdbx_description
1 polymer ?
#
loop_
_entity_poly.entity_id
_entity_poly.type
_entity_poly.pdbx_seq_one_letter_code
_entity_poly.pdbx_strand_id
1 'polypeptide(L)'
;MATTRGFFHACLLTATLHGACAQEVARADDDTRAQWRRQINEARERYDAFASRVVADLDRIAEAHAEREDAHLDDPTLRRGDILVTATGLLMFKGSSKFVPDLADFEPIGEASARRSDHAATLLDILRAHARAGRRGG
;
A
#
# COMPACT_ATOMS: atom_id res chain seq x y z
N MET A 1 -27.98 -79.91 -9.37
CA MET A 1 -27.67 -78.79 -8.45
C MET A 1 -26.31 -78.19 -8.82
N ALA A 2 -26.28 -77.22 -9.73
CA ALA A 2 -25.04 -76.61 -10.24
C ALA A 2 -25.25 -75.13 -10.61
N THR A 3 -25.93 -74.36 -9.75
CA THR A 3 -26.34 -72.97 -10.04
C THR A 3 -26.02 -72.00 -8.92
N THR A 4 -25.11 -72.35 -8.00
CA THR A 4 -24.72 -71.49 -6.86
C THR A 4 -23.30 -70.95 -6.94
N ARG A 5 -22.46 -71.40 -7.89
CA ARG A 5 -21.06 -70.93 -8.03
C ARG A 5 -20.87 -69.73 -8.97
N GLY A 6 -21.79 -69.49 -9.91
CA GLY A 6 -21.68 -68.38 -10.88
C GLY A 6 -22.00 -67.00 -10.30
N PHE A 7 -22.91 -66.92 -9.32
CA PHE A 7 -23.35 -65.64 -8.74
C PHE A 7 -22.31 -64.97 -7.85
N PHE A 8 -21.48 -65.75 -7.13
CA PHE A 8 -20.45 -65.18 -6.25
C PHE A 8 -19.30 -64.51 -7.02
N HIS A 9 -18.92 -65.03 -8.19
CA HIS A 9 -17.88 -64.41 -9.01
C HIS A 9 -18.34 -63.11 -9.68
N ALA A 10 -19.61 -63.01 -10.07
CA ALA A 10 -20.16 -61.79 -10.63
C ALA A 10 -20.23 -60.65 -9.59
N CYS A 11 -20.65 -60.95 -8.35
CA CYS A 11 -20.70 -59.95 -7.27
C CYS A 11 -19.32 -59.43 -6.85
N LEU A 12 -18.29 -60.29 -6.80
CA LEU A 12 -16.93 -59.89 -6.43
C LEU A 12 -16.28 -58.97 -7.48
N LEU A 13 -16.58 -59.14 -8.78
CA LEU A 13 -16.07 -58.27 -9.85
C LEU A 13 -16.77 -56.91 -9.90
N THR A 14 -18.08 -56.85 -9.60
CA THR A 14 -18.80 -55.57 -9.54
C THR A 14 -18.37 -54.70 -8.37
N ALA A 15 -17.99 -55.30 -7.24
CA ALA A 15 -17.54 -54.58 -6.04
C ALA A 15 -16.13 -53.97 -6.22
N THR A 16 -15.23 -54.66 -6.92
CA THR A 16 -13.87 -54.15 -7.19
C THR A 16 -13.86 -53.03 -8.21
N LEU A 17 -14.68 -53.12 -9.27
CA LEU A 17 -14.84 -52.06 -10.26
C LEU A 17 -15.47 -50.78 -9.67
N HIS A 18 -16.50 -50.91 -8.82
CA HIS A 18 -17.07 -49.75 -8.12
C HIS A 18 -16.10 -49.13 -7.10
N GLY A 19 -15.34 -49.96 -6.36
CA GLY A 19 -14.31 -49.47 -5.45
C GLY A 19 -13.19 -48.74 -6.16
N ALA A 20 -12.74 -49.23 -7.32
CA ALA A 20 -11.73 -48.58 -8.14
C ALA A 20 -12.20 -47.22 -8.69
N CYS A 21 -13.40 -47.13 -9.27
CA CYS A 21 -13.94 -45.86 -9.75
C CYS A 21 -14.19 -44.86 -8.62
N ALA A 22 -14.72 -45.30 -7.46
CA ALA A 22 -14.90 -44.42 -6.31
C ALA A 22 -13.56 -43.88 -5.77
N GLN A 23 -12.52 -44.71 -5.78
CA GLN A 23 -11.19 -44.31 -5.32
C GLN A 23 -10.45 -43.41 -6.33
N GLU A 24 -10.67 -43.59 -7.62
CA GLU A 24 -10.18 -42.69 -8.67
C GLU A 24 -10.87 -41.32 -8.61
N VAL A 25 -12.18 -41.28 -8.40
CA VAL A 25 -12.94 -40.02 -8.22
C VAL A 25 -12.49 -39.26 -6.96
N ALA A 26 -12.28 -39.97 -5.84
CA ALA A 26 -11.78 -39.35 -4.62
C ALA A 26 -10.37 -38.76 -4.78
N ARG A 27 -9.47 -39.49 -5.48
CA ARG A 27 -8.12 -38.98 -5.81
C ARG A 27 -8.19 -37.76 -6.74
N ALA A 28 -9.07 -37.77 -7.73
CA ALA A 28 -9.26 -36.64 -8.63
C ALA A 28 -9.79 -35.39 -7.91
N ASP A 29 -10.69 -35.54 -6.92
CA ASP A 29 -11.16 -34.40 -6.09
C ASP A 29 -10.03 -33.85 -5.21
N ASP A 30 -9.25 -34.72 -4.57
CA ASP A 30 -8.11 -34.32 -3.75
C ASP A 30 -7.02 -33.63 -4.59
N ASP A 31 -6.74 -34.12 -5.80
CA ASP A 31 -5.80 -33.51 -6.74
C ASP A 31 -6.29 -32.13 -7.21
N THR A 32 -7.59 -32.00 -7.49
CA THR A 32 -8.22 -30.73 -7.87
C THR A 32 -8.11 -29.71 -6.73
N ARG A 33 -8.39 -30.13 -5.51
CA ARG A 33 -8.25 -29.30 -4.30
C ARG A 33 -6.80 -28.90 -4.06
N ALA A 34 -5.85 -29.81 -4.27
CA ALA A 34 -4.43 -29.51 -4.14
C ALA A 34 -3.96 -28.51 -5.20
N GLN A 35 -4.43 -28.63 -6.45
CA GLN A 35 -4.15 -27.66 -7.52
C GLN A 35 -4.70 -26.27 -7.18
N TRP A 36 -5.93 -26.19 -6.71
CA TRP A 36 -6.54 -24.92 -6.30
C TRP A 36 -5.74 -24.26 -5.17
N ARG A 37 -5.33 -25.02 -4.14
CA ARG A 37 -4.48 -24.47 -3.05
C ARG A 37 -3.14 -23.94 -3.56
N ARG A 38 -2.50 -24.64 -4.52
CA ARG A 38 -1.26 -24.15 -5.14
C ARG A 38 -1.48 -22.83 -5.86
N GLN A 39 -2.56 -22.70 -6.63
CA GLN A 39 -2.89 -21.45 -7.33
C GLN A 39 -3.15 -20.30 -6.36
N ILE A 40 -3.88 -20.55 -5.26
CA ILE A 40 -4.13 -19.55 -4.23
C ILE A 40 -2.83 -19.10 -3.55
N ASN A 41 -1.96 -20.04 -3.19
CA ASN A 41 -0.68 -19.70 -2.57
C ASN A 41 0.21 -18.88 -3.52
N GLU A 42 0.31 -19.27 -4.78
CA GLU A 42 1.08 -18.54 -5.78
C GLU A 42 0.50 -17.12 -6.01
N ALA A 43 -0.82 -16.99 -6.08
CA ALA A 43 -1.48 -15.69 -6.19
C ALA A 43 -1.19 -14.80 -4.96
N ARG A 44 -1.18 -15.39 -3.77
CA ARG A 44 -0.84 -14.70 -2.53
C ARG A 44 0.62 -14.23 -2.52
N GLU A 45 1.56 -15.09 -2.89
CA GLU A 45 2.99 -14.73 -3.00
C GLU A 45 3.20 -13.58 -3.99
N ARG A 46 2.52 -13.62 -5.15
CA ARG A 46 2.56 -12.52 -6.13
C ARG A 46 1.99 -11.22 -5.58
N TYR A 47 0.88 -11.30 -4.84
CA TYR A 47 0.28 -10.13 -4.20
C TYR A 47 1.20 -9.56 -3.12
N ASP A 48 1.75 -10.40 -2.24
CA ASP A 48 2.64 -9.97 -1.16
C ASP A 48 3.91 -9.32 -1.75
N ALA A 49 4.50 -9.91 -2.79
CA ALA A 49 5.64 -9.31 -3.49
C ALA A 49 5.31 -7.96 -4.15
N PHE A 50 4.10 -7.80 -4.71
CA PHE A 50 3.65 -6.54 -5.26
C PHE A 50 3.43 -5.50 -4.15
N ALA A 51 2.73 -5.87 -3.08
CA ALA A 51 2.45 -5.00 -1.95
C ALA A 51 3.75 -4.49 -1.30
N SER A 52 4.74 -5.37 -1.08
CA SER A 52 6.05 -4.97 -0.56
C SER A 52 6.78 -3.99 -1.48
N ARG A 53 6.70 -4.16 -2.81
CA ARG A 53 7.30 -3.21 -3.77
C ARG A 53 6.61 -1.85 -3.72
N VAL A 54 5.28 -1.84 -3.68
CA VAL A 54 4.51 -0.58 -3.61
C VAL A 54 4.84 0.19 -2.34
N VAL A 55 4.91 -0.49 -1.19
CA VAL A 55 5.31 0.16 0.08
C VAL A 55 6.72 0.74 -0.04
N ALA A 56 7.69 -0.03 -0.51
CA ALA A 56 9.07 0.44 -0.67
C ALA A 56 9.21 1.60 -1.68
N ASP A 57 8.43 1.61 -2.75
CA ASP A 57 8.43 2.71 -3.71
C ASP A 57 7.77 3.97 -3.13
N LEU A 58 6.71 3.83 -2.34
CA LEU A 58 6.10 4.96 -1.63
C LEU A 58 7.05 5.58 -0.62
N ASP A 59 7.78 4.77 0.15
CA ASP A 59 8.80 5.24 1.09
C ASP A 59 9.91 6.01 0.36
N ARG A 60 10.41 5.47 -0.75
CA ARG A 60 11.42 6.15 -1.58
C ARG A 60 10.92 7.48 -2.14
N ILE A 61 9.66 7.55 -2.58
CA ILE A 61 9.06 8.79 -3.07
C ILE A 61 8.94 9.80 -1.93
N ALA A 62 8.55 9.37 -0.73
CA ALA A 62 8.46 10.24 0.45
C ALA A 62 9.84 10.80 0.86
N GLU A 63 10.86 9.95 0.90
CA GLU A 63 12.25 10.36 1.17
C GLU A 63 12.77 11.37 0.13
N ALA A 64 12.59 11.07 -1.17
CA ALA A 64 13.01 11.96 -2.25
C ALA A 64 12.26 13.31 -2.24
N HIS A 65 11.01 13.32 -1.79
CA HIS A 65 10.25 14.56 -1.59
C HIS A 65 10.79 15.36 -0.40
N ALA A 66 11.11 14.71 0.72
CA ALA A 66 11.67 15.38 1.90
C ALA A 66 13.03 16.03 1.60
N GLU A 67 13.93 15.31 0.93
CA GLU A 67 15.26 15.85 0.55
C GLU A 67 15.16 17.07 -0.37
N ARG A 68 14.19 17.08 -1.30
CA ARG A 68 13.99 18.19 -2.24
C ARG A 68 13.37 19.42 -1.58
N GLU A 69 12.62 19.24 -0.51
CA GLU A 69 11.96 20.34 0.21
C GLU A 69 12.89 21.08 1.17
N ASP A 70 13.81 20.37 1.81
CA ASP A 70 14.85 21.00 2.64
C ASP A 70 15.76 21.93 1.81
N ALA A 71 15.99 21.60 0.53
CA ALA A 71 16.78 22.44 -0.37
C ALA A 71 16.18 23.85 -0.62
N HIS A 72 14.88 24.04 -0.41
CA HIS A 72 14.24 25.36 -0.54
C HIS A 72 14.45 26.25 0.70
N LEU A 73 14.87 25.68 1.83
CA LEU A 73 15.20 26.44 3.05
C LEU A 73 16.57 27.13 2.93
N ASP A 74 17.44 26.63 2.05
CA ASP A 74 18.78 27.16 1.78
C ASP A 74 18.78 28.32 0.75
N ASP A 75 17.61 28.85 0.36
CA ASP A 75 17.52 29.92 -0.64
C ASP A 75 18.05 31.25 -0.09
N PRO A 76 19.18 31.77 -0.61
CA PRO A 76 19.79 33.01 -0.12
C PRO A 76 19.00 34.27 -0.52
N THR A 77 17.98 34.14 -1.37
CA THR A 77 17.13 35.26 -1.83
C THR A 77 15.90 35.48 -0.94
N LEU A 78 15.67 34.58 0.03
CA LEU A 78 14.54 34.65 0.96
C LEU A 78 14.47 35.99 1.69
N ARG A 79 13.29 36.60 1.64
CA ARG A 79 12.97 37.85 2.33
C ARG A 79 11.97 37.59 3.45
N ARG A 80 12.08 38.40 4.50
CA ARG A 80 11.13 38.35 5.61
C ARG A 80 9.70 38.49 5.09
N GLY A 81 8.85 37.53 5.45
CA GLY A 81 7.45 37.44 5.02
C GLY A 81 7.22 36.48 3.85
N ASP A 82 8.27 35.97 3.21
CA ASP A 82 8.13 34.95 2.17
C ASP A 82 7.52 33.68 2.75
N ILE A 83 6.63 33.05 1.97
CA ILE A 83 5.92 31.84 2.37
C ILE A 83 6.42 30.68 1.52
N LEU A 84 6.88 29.64 2.19
CA LEU A 84 7.30 28.39 1.59
C LEU A 84 6.23 27.33 1.82
N VAL A 85 6.03 26.49 0.80
CA VAL A 85 5.19 25.30 0.88
C VAL A 85 6.13 24.11 1.08
N THR A 86 5.99 23.40 2.20
CA THR A 86 6.74 22.18 2.54
C THR A 86 5.77 21.02 2.69
N ALA A 87 6.21 19.77 2.78
CA ALA A 87 5.35 18.59 2.97
C ALA A 87 4.59 18.63 4.29
N THR A 88 5.13 19.33 5.29
CA THR A 88 4.53 19.47 6.61
C THR A 88 3.52 20.61 6.69
N GLY A 89 3.52 21.52 5.71
CA GLY A 89 2.57 22.63 5.70
C GLY A 89 3.10 23.89 5.00
N LEU A 90 2.73 25.02 5.58
CA LEU A 90 3.18 26.34 5.15
C LEU A 90 4.12 26.91 6.20
N LEU A 91 5.27 27.42 5.77
CA LEU A 91 6.23 28.10 6.63
C LEU A 91 6.41 29.54 6.15
N MET A 92 6.42 30.50 7.08
CA MET A 92 6.78 31.88 6.82
C MET A 92 8.21 32.14 7.26
N PHE A 93 9.03 32.72 6.40
CA PHE A 93 10.37 33.15 6.78
C PHE A 93 10.30 34.44 7.62
N LYS A 94 10.75 34.39 8.88
CA LYS A 94 10.77 35.56 9.78
C LYS A 94 11.97 36.47 9.54
N GLY A 95 12.94 36.02 8.75
CA GLY A 95 14.26 36.63 8.61
C GLY A 95 15.29 35.90 9.47
N SER A 96 16.53 35.86 8.97
CA SER A 96 17.67 35.27 9.67
C SER A 96 18.81 36.28 9.77
N SER A 97 19.62 36.18 10.83
CA SER A 97 20.92 36.85 10.93
C SER A 97 22.06 35.99 10.39
N LYS A 98 21.78 34.76 9.98
CA LYS A 98 22.73 33.78 9.46
C LYS A 98 22.79 33.86 7.93
N PHE A 99 23.90 33.37 7.38
CA PHE A 99 24.08 33.27 5.92
C PHE A 99 23.21 32.17 5.32
N VAL A 100 23.00 31.07 6.05
CA VAL A 100 22.06 30.00 5.70
C VAL A 100 20.96 30.00 6.77
N PRO A 101 19.70 30.32 6.41
CA PRO A 101 18.56 30.18 7.30
C PRO A 101 18.42 28.76 7.83
N ASP A 102 18.02 28.60 9.10
CA ASP A 102 17.61 27.29 9.62
C ASP A 102 16.13 27.25 9.97
N LEU A 103 15.61 26.07 10.28
CA LEU A 103 14.19 25.86 10.62
C LEU A 103 13.66 26.78 11.73
N ALA A 104 14.51 27.27 12.65
CA ALA A 104 14.09 28.18 13.72
C ALA A 104 13.80 29.60 13.20
N ASP A 105 14.34 29.96 12.05
CA ASP A 105 14.08 31.24 11.36
C ASP A 105 12.72 31.24 10.62
N PHE A 106 12.01 30.10 10.62
CA PHE A 106 10.69 29.96 10.03
C PHE A 106 9.59 29.86 11.09
N GLU A 107 8.36 30.21 10.71
CA GLU A 107 7.17 30.10 11.55
C GLU A 107 6.06 29.36 10.80
N PRO A 108 5.43 28.34 11.40
CA PRO A 108 4.33 27.63 10.76
C PRO A 108 3.09 28.53 10.62
N ILE A 109 2.53 28.57 9.42
CA ILE A 109 1.28 29.28 9.13
C ILE A 109 0.11 28.31 9.35
N GLY A 110 -0.56 28.45 10.48
CA GLY A 110 -1.83 27.76 10.74
C GLY A 110 -3.03 28.41 10.04
N GLU A 111 -4.17 27.71 10.01
CA GLU A 111 -5.41 28.21 9.38
C GLU A 111 -5.82 29.59 9.88
N ALA A 112 -5.64 29.87 11.18
CA ALA A 112 -6.01 31.16 11.77
C ALA A 112 -5.19 32.32 11.18
N SER A 113 -3.90 32.10 10.89
CA SER A 113 -3.04 33.09 10.26
C SER A 113 -3.37 33.22 8.77
N ALA A 114 -3.57 32.09 8.09
CA ALA A 114 -3.99 32.06 6.68
C ALA A 114 -5.27 32.86 6.44
N ARG A 115 -6.28 32.75 7.31
CA ARG A 115 -7.55 33.50 7.22
C ARG A 115 -7.39 35.02 7.30
N ARG A 116 -6.30 35.51 7.91
CA ARG A 116 -6.03 36.94 8.07
C ARG A 116 -5.17 37.51 6.93
N SER A 117 -4.68 36.66 6.03
CA SER A 117 -3.91 37.08 4.85
C SER A 117 -4.83 37.49 3.72
N ASP A 118 -4.38 38.42 2.89
CA ASP A 118 -5.05 38.79 1.63
C ASP A 118 -5.16 37.60 0.65
N HIS A 119 -4.33 36.56 0.84
CA HIS A 119 -4.33 35.32 0.06
C HIS A 119 -5.00 34.14 0.77
N ALA A 120 -5.95 34.41 1.67
CA ALA A 120 -6.57 33.40 2.53
C ALA A 120 -7.10 32.17 1.78
N ALA A 121 -7.76 32.36 0.63
CA ALA A 121 -8.31 31.24 -0.16
C ALA A 121 -7.21 30.25 -0.57
N THR A 122 -6.14 30.76 -1.18
CA THR A 122 -5.00 29.95 -1.65
C THR A 122 -4.31 29.23 -0.49
N LEU A 123 -4.01 29.95 0.59
CA LEU A 123 -3.29 29.38 1.73
C LEU A 123 -4.11 28.30 2.44
N LEU A 124 -5.43 28.51 2.59
CA LEU A 124 -6.31 27.50 3.18
C LEU A 124 -6.46 26.26 2.30
N ASP A 125 -6.48 26.42 0.98
CA ASP A 125 -6.56 25.28 0.07
C ASP A 125 -5.29 24.42 0.12
N ILE A 126 -4.12 25.04 0.22
CA ILE A 126 -2.86 24.32 0.43
C ILE A 126 -2.88 23.57 1.78
N LEU A 127 -3.26 24.25 2.88
CA LEU A 127 -3.34 23.62 4.20
C LEU A 127 -4.32 22.43 4.23
N ARG A 128 -5.47 22.56 3.56
CA ARG A 128 -6.44 21.47 3.43
C ARG A 128 -5.90 20.32 2.57
N ALA A 129 -5.18 20.61 1.50
CA ALA A 129 -4.53 19.58 0.69
C ALA A 129 -3.57 18.75 1.54
N HIS A 130 -2.77 19.41 2.38
CA HIS A 130 -1.86 18.73 3.30
C HIS A 130 -2.56 17.92 4.39
N ALA A 131 -3.61 18.47 5.00
CA ALA A 131 -4.41 17.74 5.98
C ALA A 131 -5.13 16.50 5.39
N ARG A 132 -5.27 16.41 4.06
CA ARG A 132 -5.78 15.22 3.38
C ARG A 132 -4.66 14.23 3.06
N ALA A 133 -3.48 14.72 2.68
CA ALA A 133 -2.31 13.88 2.41
C ALA A 133 -1.86 13.12 3.67
N GLY A 134 -1.75 13.81 4.82
CA GLY A 134 -1.37 13.19 6.08
C GLY A 134 -2.36 12.14 6.63
N ARG A 135 -3.62 12.14 6.16
CA ARG A 135 -4.64 11.13 6.55
C ARG A 135 -4.60 9.85 5.71
N ARG A 136 -3.84 9.82 4.60
CA ARG A 136 -3.72 8.64 3.73
C ARG A 136 -2.49 7.80 4.02
N GLY A 137 -1.55 8.30 4.84
CA GLY A 137 -0.32 7.61 5.23
C GLY A 137 -0.29 7.10 6.67
N GLY A 138 -1.46 6.96 7.32
CA GLY A 138 -1.61 6.43 8.69
C GLY A 138 -2.43 5.16 8.74
#